data_AF-A0A2K1QVW5-F1
#
_entry.id   AF-A0A2K1QVW5-F1
#
_cell.length_a   1.000
_cell.length_b   1.000
_cell.length_c   1.000
_cell.angle_alpha   90.00
_cell.angle_beta   90.00
_cell.angle_gamma   90.00
#
_symmetry.space_group_name_H-M   'P 1'
#
loop_
_entity.id
_entity.type
_entity.pdbx_description
1 polymer ?
#
loop_
_entity_poly.entity_id
_entity_poly.type
_entity_poly.pdbx_seq_one_letter_code
_entity_poly.pdbx_strand_id
1 'polypeptide(L)'
;MSYATLLPSQRQELNVTDLGAGTGRASLAFLSTLSSHIQNSLAPFSINLTLLDSSPSMLSLAQSKVTSTISSLPAHPDARVVSHVHDIASDPPVDVPKADLVFSTLVMEHLPLEIFFHALAGAMKPSGVAVVTNMYSEMGRTAVSGDWNQGSDEARATTVTGAGFVDG
;
A
#
# COMPACT_ATOMS: atom_id res chain seq x y z
N MET A 1 -24.95 -0.75 2.77
CA MET A 1 -24.09 -1.93 2.54
C MET A 1 -23.24 -2.10 3.78
N SER A 2 -23.28 -3.27 4.43
CA SER A 2 -22.54 -3.53 5.69
C SER A 2 -21.13 -4.01 5.36
N TYR A 3 -20.10 -3.41 5.97
CA TYR A 3 -18.68 -3.80 5.82
C TYR A 3 -18.36 -5.21 6.37
N ALA A 4 -19.35 -5.90 6.93
CA ALA A 4 -19.21 -7.22 7.55
C ALA A 4 -18.81 -8.35 6.58
N THR A 5 -18.84 -8.15 5.27
CA THR A 5 -18.47 -9.19 4.28
C THR A 5 -16.96 -9.41 4.16
N LEU A 6 -16.13 -8.44 4.57
CA LEU A 6 -14.67 -8.57 4.50
C LEU A 6 -14.06 -9.32 5.69
N LEU A 7 -14.84 -9.54 6.75
CA LEU A 7 -14.37 -10.16 7.97
C LEU A 7 -15.00 -11.54 8.04
N PRO A 8 -14.22 -12.61 7.83
CA PRO A 8 -14.83 -13.90 7.60
C PRO A 8 -15.17 -14.56 8.97
N SER A 9 -15.78 -15.75 8.99
CA SER A 9 -16.22 -16.43 10.23
C SER A 9 -15.30 -17.60 10.63
N GLN A 10 -14.73 -17.58 11.84
CA GLN A 10 -13.75 -18.50 12.48
C GLN A 10 -12.27 -18.33 12.08
N ARG A 11 -11.40 -18.15 13.11
CA ARG A 11 -9.94 -17.88 13.08
C ARG A 11 -9.41 -17.64 11.66
N GLN A 12 -9.71 -16.48 11.09
CA GLN A 12 -9.23 -16.19 9.75
C GLN A 12 -7.85 -15.59 9.75
N GLU A 13 -7.12 -16.04 8.75
CA GLU A 13 -5.96 -15.37 8.23
C GLU A 13 -6.42 -14.47 7.08
N LEU A 14 -6.14 -13.17 7.18
CA LEU A 14 -6.38 -12.18 6.13
C LEU A 14 -5.06 -11.96 5.38
N ASN A 15 -5.02 -12.31 4.10
CA ASN A 15 -3.86 -12.02 3.26
C ASN A 15 -4.03 -10.65 2.63
N VAL A 16 -3.06 -9.78 2.87
CA VAL A 16 -3.07 -8.37 2.46
C VAL A 16 -1.82 -8.10 1.65
N THR A 17 -1.95 -7.51 0.47
CA THR A 17 -0.81 -7.12 -0.37
C THR A 17 -0.77 -5.61 -0.55
N ASP A 18 0.38 -4.99 -0.32
CA ASP A 18 0.69 -3.61 -0.71
C ASP A 18 1.48 -3.65 -2.02
N LEU A 19 0.79 -3.41 -3.14
CA LEU A 19 1.30 -3.48 -4.51
C LEU A 19 1.88 -2.11 -4.89
N GLY A 20 3.20 -2.00 -4.89
CA GLY A 20 3.95 -0.74 -4.98
C GLY A 20 4.11 -0.10 -3.61
N ALA A 21 4.57 -0.87 -2.64
CA ALA A 21 4.60 -0.49 -1.23
C ALA A 21 5.48 0.74 -0.95
N GLY A 22 6.47 1.03 -1.79
CA GLY A 22 7.46 2.07 -1.56
C GLY A 22 8.06 1.95 -0.17
N THR A 23 7.98 3.02 0.63
CA THR A 23 8.46 3.02 2.02
C THR A 23 7.40 2.57 3.05
N GLY A 24 6.31 1.93 2.61
CA GLY A 24 5.28 1.32 3.45
C GLY A 24 4.18 2.25 3.96
N ARG A 25 3.94 3.42 3.35
CA ARG A 25 2.98 4.40 3.88
C ARG A 25 1.55 3.88 3.93
N ALA A 26 1.08 3.23 2.86
CA ALA A 26 -0.27 2.66 2.80
C ALA A 26 -0.44 1.55 3.86
N SER A 27 0.53 0.63 3.91
CA SER A 27 0.61 -0.41 4.96
C SER A 27 0.53 0.15 6.39
N LEU A 28 1.29 1.21 6.71
CA LEU A 28 1.25 1.83 8.04
C LEU A 28 -0.11 2.47 8.35
N ALA A 29 -0.71 3.15 7.38
CA ALA A 29 -2.04 3.74 7.52
C ALA A 29 -3.12 2.67 7.74
N PHE A 30 -3.02 1.54 7.03
CA PHE A 30 -3.87 0.38 7.24
C PHE A 30 -3.76 -0.15 8.67
N LEU A 31 -2.54 -0.44 9.16
CA LEU A 31 -2.33 -0.95 10.52
C LEU A 31 -2.78 0.03 11.60
N SER A 32 -2.59 1.33 11.41
CA SER A 32 -3.07 2.36 12.34
C SER A 32 -4.60 2.41 12.39
N THR A 33 -5.25 2.37 11.23
CA THR A 33 -6.72 2.33 11.11
C THR A 33 -7.27 1.09 11.79
N LEU A 34 -6.66 -0.07 11.51
CA LEU A 34 -6.99 -1.35 12.10
C LEU A 34 -6.90 -1.32 13.63
N SER A 35 -5.79 -0.82 14.19
CA SER A 35 -5.58 -0.71 15.63
C SER A 35 -6.64 0.15 16.33
N SER A 36 -7.14 1.18 15.64
CA SER A 36 -8.17 2.08 16.16
C SER A 36 -9.59 1.51 16.06
N HIS A 37 -9.89 0.73 15.02
CA HIS A 37 -11.25 0.22 14.75
C HIS A 37 -11.53 -1.15 15.37
N ILE A 38 -10.50 -1.95 15.67
CA ILE A 38 -10.66 -3.35 16.12
C ILE A 38 -10.74 -3.49 17.65
N GLN A 39 -10.68 -2.38 18.39
CA GLN A 39 -10.66 -2.34 19.86
C GLN A 39 -11.84 -3.05 20.56
N ASN A 40 -12.94 -3.44 19.89
CA ASN A 40 -14.18 -3.82 20.59
C ASN A 40 -15.02 -5.02 20.09
N SER A 41 -14.71 -5.78 19.03
CA SER A 41 -15.70 -6.80 18.61
C SER A 41 -15.29 -7.90 17.64
N LEU A 42 -14.02 -8.06 17.28
CA LEU A 42 -13.65 -9.09 16.31
C LEU A 42 -13.05 -10.29 17.01
N ALA A 43 -13.52 -11.49 16.63
CA ALA A 43 -12.88 -12.74 17.00
C ALA A 43 -11.39 -12.68 16.61
N PRO A 44 -10.48 -13.33 17.37
CA PRO A 44 -9.07 -13.34 17.02
C PRO A 44 -8.84 -13.79 15.57
N PHE A 45 -8.08 -12.99 14.84
CA PHE A 45 -7.71 -13.24 13.45
C PHE A 45 -6.24 -12.83 13.23
N SER A 46 -5.63 -13.37 12.18
CA SER A 46 -4.23 -13.09 11.80
C SER A 46 -4.17 -12.30 10.51
N ILE A 47 -3.13 -11.49 10.33
CA ILE A 47 -2.89 -10.71 9.11
C ILE A 47 -1.53 -11.08 8.54
N ASN A 48 -1.52 -11.38 7.25
CA ASN A 48 -0.31 -11.58 6.46
C ASN A 48 -0.16 -10.41 5.52
N LEU A 49 0.76 -9.51 5.84
CA LEU A 49 1.03 -8.36 5.00
C LEU A 49 2.22 -8.65 4.09
N THR A 50 2.00 -8.65 2.79
CA THR A 50 3.04 -8.77 1.78
C THR A 50 3.30 -7.41 1.13
N LEU A 51 4.55 -6.95 1.19
CA LEU A 51 5.01 -5.72 0.58
C LEU A 51 5.72 -6.02 -0.75
N LEU A 52 5.21 -5.49 -1.86
CA LEU A 52 5.80 -5.66 -3.19
C LEU A 52 6.25 -4.29 -3.73
N ASP A 53 7.51 -4.18 -4.11
CA ASP A 53 8.04 -2.98 -4.77
C ASP A 53 9.33 -3.32 -5.54
N SER A 54 9.65 -2.57 -6.58
CA SER A 54 10.86 -2.80 -7.38
C SER A 54 12.12 -2.30 -6.69
N SER A 55 12.01 -1.43 -5.68
CA SER A 55 13.13 -0.82 -4.97
C SER A 55 13.49 -1.56 -3.66
N PRO A 56 14.65 -2.25 -3.60
CA PRO A 56 15.08 -2.95 -2.39
C PRO A 56 15.31 -2.00 -1.20
N SER A 57 15.78 -0.78 -1.45
CA SER A 57 16.05 0.20 -0.38
C SER A 57 14.75 0.72 0.23
N MET A 58 13.73 0.98 -0.57
CA MET A 58 12.42 1.38 -0.08
C MET A 58 11.74 0.25 0.69
N LEU A 59 11.80 -0.99 0.18
CA LEU A 59 11.27 -2.16 0.89
C LEU A 59 11.96 -2.40 2.23
N SER A 60 13.28 -2.23 2.31
CA SER A 60 13.99 -2.35 3.59
C SER A 60 13.46 -1.36 4.63
N LEU A 61 13.23 -0.10 4.23
CA LEU A 61 12.61 0.90 5.08
C LEU A 61 11.16 0.56 5.44
N ALA A 62 10.38 0.06 4.49
CA ALA A 62 8.99 -0.35 4.70
C ALA A 62 8.92 -1.51 5.70
N GLN A 63 9.68 -2.58 5.47
CA GLN A 63 9.77 -3.75 6.33
C GLN A 63 10.12 -3.35 7.77
N SER A 64 11.13 -2.48 7.96
CA SER A 64 11.53 -1.99 9.27
C SER A 64 10.40 -1.25 10.00
N LYS A 65 9.77 -0.28 9.33
CA LYS A 65 8.69 0.54 9.92
C LYS A 65 7.44 -0.27 10.23
N VAL A 66 7.04 -1.15 9.30
CA VAL A 66 5.86 -1.99 9.43
C VAL A 66 6.07 -3.02 10.54
N THR A 67 7.24 -3.67 10.61
CA THR A 67 7.58 -4.59 11.71
C THR A 67 7.53 -3.88 13.06
N SER A 68 8.11 -2.68 13.17
CA SER A 68 8.06 -1.88 14.41
C SER A 68 6.63 -1.53 14.82
N THR A 69 5.74 -1.30 13.85
CA THR A 69 4.32 -0.99 14.10
C THR A 69 3.56 -2.23 14.51
N ILE A 70 3.81 -3.37 13.87
CA ILE A 70 3.21 -4.66 14.23
C ILE A 70 3.55 -5.02 15.69
N SER A 71 4.80 -4.85 16.10
CA SER A 71 5.24 -5.14 17.48
C SER A 71 4.59 -4.25 18.53
N SER A 72 3.99 -3.12 18.15
CA SER A 72 3.26 -2.24 19.07
C SER A 72 1.73 -2.41 19.00
N LEU A 73 1.23 -3.29 18.13
CA LEU A 73 -0.18 -3.64 18.10
C LEU A 73 -0.57 -4.41 19.37
N PRO A 74 -1.85 -4.34 19.79
CA PRO A 74 -2.41 -5.27 20.76
C PRO A 74 -2.19 -6.72 20.32
N ALA A 75 -2.29 -7.68 21.25
CA ALA A 75 -2.11 -9.11 20.96
C ALA A 75 -3.00 -9.64 19.82
N HIS A 76 -4.10 -8.94 19.51
CA HIS A 76 -4.96 -9.23 18.37
C HIS A 76 -5.28 -7.97 17.55
N PRO A 77 -5.26 -8.06 16.21
CA PRO A 77 -4.91 -9.24 15.41
C PRO A 77 -3.41 -9.58 15.45
N ASP A 78 -3.10 -10.86 15.28
CA ASP A 78 -1.71 -11.31 15.13
C ASP A 78 -1.24 -10.97 13.71
N ALA A 79 -0.37 -9.99 13.56
CA ALA A 79 0.07 -9.51 12.27
C ALA A 79 1.52 -9.92 11.99
N ARG A 80 1.81 -10.30 10.75
CA ARG A 80 3.17 -10.51 10.25
C ARG A 80 3.36 -9.81 8.91
N VAL A 81 4.61 -9.46 8.62
CA VAL A 81 4.96 -8.77 7.37
C VAL A 81 6.14 -9.46 6.68
N VAL A 82 6.02 -9.62 5.36
CA VAL A 82 7.07 -10.08 4.46
C VAL A 82 7.21 -9.11 3.29
N SER A 83 8.41 -8.96 2.76
CA SER A 83 8.69 -8.08 1.62
C SER A 83 9.35 -8.86 0.49
N HIS A 84 8.92 -8.62 -0.76
CA HIS A 84 9.52 -9.20 -1.95
C HIS A 84 9.86 -8.08 -2.93
N VAL A 85 11.10 -8.08 -3.42
CA VAL A 85 11.50 -7.21 -4.53
C VAL A 85 10.79 -7.74 -5.78
N HIS A 86 9.92 -6.93 -6.36
CA HIS A 86 9.09 -7.33 -7.48
C HIS A 86 8.76 -6.13 -8.38
N ASP A 87 9.03 -6.28 -9.66
CA ASP A 87 8.54 -5.36 -10.68
C ASP A 87 7.11 -5.75 -11.06
N ILE A 88 6.18 -4.82 -10.86
CA ILE A 88 4.74 -5.00 -11.08
C ILE A 88 4.42 -5.27 -12.56
N ALA A 89 5.29 -4.84 -13.48
CA ALA A 89 5.14 -5.16 -14.90
C ALA A 89 5.51 -6.61 -15.26
N SER A 90 6.11 -7.35 -14.32
CA SER A 90 6.50 -8.76 -14.50
C SER A 90 5.44 -9.72 -13.97
N ASP A 91 5.60 -11.01 -14.28
CA ASP A 91 4.71 -12.06 -13.76
C ASP A 91 4.72 -12.09 -12.22
N PRO A 92 3.56 -12.31 -11.56
CA PRO A 92 3.46 -12.33 -10.10
C PRO A 92 4.42 -13.33 -9.46
N PRO A 93 4.99 -13.03 -8.28
CA PRO A 93 5.88 -13.95 -7.59
C PRO A 93 5.13 -15.24 -7.22
N VAL A 94 5.71 -16.39 -7.55
CA VAL A 94 5.09 -17.72 -7.33
C VAL A 94 4.89 -18.03 -5.84
N ASP A 95 5.73 -17.45 -4.99
CA ASP A 95 5.74 -17.61 -3.54
C ASP A 95 4.80 -16.64 -2.79
N VAL A 96 4.14 -15.73 -3.50
CA VAL A 96 3.21 -14.76 -2.91
C VAL A 96 1.77 -15.27 -3.03
N PRO A 97 1.07 -15.52 -1.92
CA PRO A 97 -0.32 -15.95 -1.97
C PRO A 97 -1.20 -14.83 -2.51
N LYS A 98 -2.23 -15.20 -3.28
CA LYS A 98 -3.25 -14.26 -3.70
C LYS A 98 -3.95 -13.65 -2.48
N ALA A 99 -4.13 -12.34 -2.48
CA ALA A 99 -4.64 -11.58 -1.35
C ALA A 99 -6.17 -11.51 -1.29
N ASP A 100 -6.68 -11.41 -0.08
CA ASP A 100 -8.06 -11.03 0.22
C ASP A 100 -8.25 -9.51 0.04
N LEU A 101 -7.20 -8.73 0.31
CA LEU A 101 -7.17 -7.28 0.17
C LEU A 101 -5.88 -6.82 -0.52
N VAL A 102 -5.98 -6.03 -1.58
CA VAL A 102 -4.82 -5.39 -2.23
C VAL A 102 -4.92 -3.88 -2.09
N PHE A 103 -3.84 -3.25 -1.64
CA PHE A 103 -3.64 -1.80 -1.72
C PHE A 103 -2.73 -1.48 -2.89
N SER A 104 -3.03 -0.42 -3.63
CA SER A 104 -2.07 0.18 -4.55
C SER A 104 -2.27 1.68 -4.58
N THR A 105 -1.20 2.43 -4.31
CA THR A 105 -1.25 3.89 -4.13
C THR A 105 -0.18 4.54 -4.96
N LEU A 106 -0.57 5.36 -5.94
CA LEU A 106 0.34 6.08 -6.83
C LEU A 106 1.31 5.16 -7.59
N VAL A 107 0.76 4.07 -8.14
CA VAL A 107 1.48 3.12 -9.01
C VAL A 107 0.95 3.13 -10.44
N MET A 108 -0.37 3.34 -10.59
CA MET A 108 -1.08 3.19 -11.86
C MET A 108 -0.60 4.20 -12.92
N GLU A 109 -0.05 5.34 -12.52
CA GLU A 109 0.56 6.36 -13.39
C GLU A 109 1.92 5.96 -13.97
N HIS A 110 2.55 4.90 -13.45
CA HIS A 110 3.86 4.43 -13.89
C HIS A 110 3.78 3.26 -14.89
N LEU A 111 2.58 2.77 -15.20
CA LEU A 111 2.37 1.57 -15.99
C LEU A 111 1.23 1.78 -17.01
N PRO A 112 1.29 1.12 -18.19
CA PRO A 112 0.10 0.95 -19.02
C PRO A 112 -1.05 0.34 -18.21
N LEU A 113 -2.26 0.88 -18.36
CA LEU A 113 -3.42 0.47 -17.55
C LEU A 113 -3.69 -1.04 -17.63
N GLU A 114 -3.52 -1.62 -18.83
CA GLU A 114 -3.70 -3.07 -19.03
C GLU A 114 -2.72 -3.89 -18.19
N ILE A 115 -1.46 -3.45 -18.10
CA ILE A 115 -0.42 -4.11 -17.30
C ILE A 115 -0.74 -3.97 -15.82
N PHE A 116 -1.10 -2.76 -15.38
CA PHE A 116 -1.47 -2.50 -13.98
C PHE A 116 -2.65 -3.38 -13.52
N PHE A 117 -3.75 -3.40 -14.28
CA PHE A 117 -4.92 -4.19 -13.90
C PHE A 117 -4.69 -5.70 -14.03
N HIS A 118 -3.83 -6.13 -14.95
CA HIS A 118 -3.40 -7.52 -15.02
C HIS A 118 -2.63 -7.94 -13.75
N ALA A 119 -1.66 -7.14 -13.33
CA ALA A 119 -0.89 -7.39 -12.11
C ALA A 119 -1.79 -7.37 -10.85
N LEU A 120 -2.70 -6.39 -10.77
CA LEU A 120 -3.67 -6.26 -9.67
C LEU A 120 -4.58 -7.50 -9.57
N ALA A 121 -5.10 -7.97 -10.70
CA ALA A 121 -5.92 -9.18 -10.76
C ALA A 121 -5.10 -10.45 -10.43
N GLY A 122 -3.82 -10.49 -10.84
CA GLY A 122 -2.89 -11.56 -10.53
C GLY A 122 -2.64 -11.70 -9.03
N ALA A 123 -2.50 -10.58 -8.33
CA ALA A 123 -2.24 -10.50 -6.89
C ALA A 123 -3.48 -10.80 -6.02
N MET A 124 -4.68 -10.84 -6.58
CA MET A 124 -5.93 -10.89 -5.81
C MET A 124 -6.67 -12.23 -5.97
N LYS A 125 -7.32 -12.70 -4.90
CA LYS A 125 -8.27 -13.83 -4.97
C LYS A 125 -9.50 -13.42 -5.80
N PRO A 126 -10.22 -14.38 -6.41
CA PRO A 126 -11.47 -14.08 -7.13
C PRO A 126 -12.52 -13.33 -6.30
N SER A 127 -12.53 -13.51 -4.97
CA SER A 127 -13.42 -12.82 -4.02
C SER A 127 -12.75 -11.64 -3.29
N GLY A 128 -11.52 -11.29 -3.67
CA GLY A 128 -10.75 -10.25 -3.00
C GLY A 128 -11.25 -8.85 -3.36
N VAL A 129 -10.80 -7.88 -2.59
CA VAL A 129 -11.06 -6.45 -2.84
C VAL A 129 -9.75 -5.72 -3.06
N ALA A 130 -9.73 -4.82 -4.05
CA ALA A 130 -8.62 -3.92 -4.28
C ALA A 130 -9.03 -2.48 -3.91
N VAL A 131 -8.17 -1.78 -3.20
CA VAL A 131 -8.26 -0.34 -2.95
C VAL A 131 -7.13 0.33 -3.72
N VAL A 132 -7.49 0.97 -4.83
CA VAL A 132 -6.54 1.67 -5.70
C VAL A 132 -6.75 3.18 -5.52
N THR A 133 -5.66 3.88 -5.23
CA THR A 133 -5.64 5.35 -5.23
C THR A 133 -4.57 5.83 -6.21
N ASN A 134 -4.92 6.84 -7.00
CA ASN A 134 -4.04 7.39 -8.02
C ASN A 134 -4.16 8.93 -8.07
N MET A 135 -3.16 9.59 -8.62
CA MET A 135 -3.26 10.99 -9.04
C MET A 135 -4.01 11.09 -10.37
N TYR A 136 -4.97 12.01 -10.43
CA TYR A 136 -5.56 12.44 -11.69
C TYR A 136 -4.64 13.48 -12.36
N SER A 137 -4.65 13.58 -13.69
CA SER A 137 -3.75 14.45 -14.47
C SER A 137 -3.76 15.92 -14.02
N GLU A 138 -4.89 16.43 -13.51
CA GLU A 138 -4.99 17.80 -12.98
C GLU A 138 -4.37 18.00 -11.59
N MET A 139 -4.17 16.93 -10.80
CA MET A 139 -3.55 17.00 -9.47
C MET A 139 -2.03 17.20 -9.56
N GLY A 140 -1.37 16.70 -10.61
CA GLY A 140 0.05 16.96 -10.86
C GLY A 140 0.33 18.41 -11.24
N ARG A 141 -0.59 19.04 -12.00
CA ARG A 141 -0.48 20.45 -12.41
C ARG A 141 -0.62 21.43 -11.25
N THR A 142 -1.43 21.13 -10.25
CA THR A 142 -1.65 22.00 -9.08
C THR A 142 -0.55 21.89 -8.02
N ALA A 143 0.16 20.77 -7.94
CA ALA A 143 1.33 20.63 -7.06
C ALA A 143 2.55 21.48 -7.54
N VAL A 144 2.60 21.83 -8.82
CA VAL A 144 3.69 22.65 -9.42
C VAL A 144 3.34 24.14 -9.47
N SER A 145 2.07 24.54 -9.27
CA SER A 145 1.63 25.93 -9.36
C SER A 145 1.72 26.73 -8.06
N GLY A 146 2.58 26.34 -7.12
CA GLY A 146 2.99 27.21 -6.03
C GLY A 146 3.78 28.39 -6.61
N ASP A 147 3.20 29.58 -6.55
CA ASP A 147 3.71 30.81 -7.17
C ASP A 147 5.13 31.13 -6.65
N TRP A 148 6.15 30.91 -7.49
CA TRP A 148 7.55 31.19 -7.22
C TRP A 148 7.83 32.70 -7.33
N ASN A 149 7.17 33.52 -6.51
CA ASN A 149 7.55 34.92 -6.38
C ASN A 149 8.55 35.09 -5.24
N GLN A 150 9.76 35.49 -5.67
CA GLN A 150 10.99 35.69 -4.94
C GLN A 150 10.80 36.44 -3.61
N GLY A 151 11.35 35.90 -2.53
CA GLY A 151 11.42 36.62 -1.25
C GLY A 151 12.08 35.84 -0.12
N SER A 152 13.34 36.20 0.16
CA SER A 152 14.16 35.92 1.36
C SER A 152 14.68 34.49 1.60
N ASP A 153 16.01 34.44 1.73
CA ASP A 153 16.82 33.33 2.22
C ASP A 153 16.36 32.87 3.61
N GLU A 154 15.52 31.83 3.66
CA GLU A 154 15.39 30.83 4.74
C GLU A 154 14.28 29.84 4.38
N ALA A 155 14.36 29.22 3.19
CA ALA A 155 13.36 28.25 2.75
C ALA A 155 13.88 26.82 2.91
N ARG A 156 13.26 26.10 3.87
CA ARG A 156 13.33 24.65 4.04
C ARG A 156 13.56 23.92 2.72
N ALA A 157 14.63 23.13 2.67
CA ALA A 157 14.83 22.10 1.67
C ALA A 157 13.60 21.19 1.66
N THR A 158 12.68 21.47 0.76
CA THR A 158 11.47 20.70 0.56
C THR A 158 11.86 19.67 -0.49
N THR A 159 12.26 18.48 -0.02
CA THR A 159 12.61 17.37 -0.90
C THR A 159 11.43 17.09 -1.82
N VAL A 160 11.62 17.31 -3.12
CA VAL A 160 10.65 16.95 -4.16
C VAL A 160 10.38 15.46 -4.01
N THR A 161 9.15 15.11 -3.64
CA THR A 161 8.70 13.72 -3.54
C THR A 161 7.76 13.45 -4.70
N GLY A 162 8.18 12.57 -5.61
CA GLY A 162 7.34 12.05 -6.70
C GLY A 162 7.69 12.62 -8.06
N ALA A 163 7.94 11.71 -9.01
CA ALA A 163 8.04 12.04 -10.43
C ALA A 163 6.67 12.55 -10.91
N GLY A 164 6.66 13.70 -11.57
CA GLY A 164 5.45 14.28 -12.14
C GLY A 164 4.82 13.40 -13.20
N PHE A 165 3.54 13.64 -13.44
CA PHE A 165 2.74 13.06 -14.52
C PHE A 165 3.46 13.26 -15.86
N VAL A 166 3.66 12.18 -16.63
CA VAL A 166 4.20 12.25 -17.99
C VAL A 166 3.06 11.87 -18.93
N ASP A 167 2.53 12.84 -19.65
CA ASP A 167 1.58 12.57 -20.74
C ASP A 167 2.33 11.78 -21.83
N GLY A 168 1.84 10.58 -22.14
CA GLY A 168 2.22 9.81 -23.32
C GLY A 168 1.46 10.27 -24.55
#